data_AF-A0A6A6V0D8-F1
#
_entry.id   AF-A0A6A6V0D8-F1
#
_cell.length_a   1.000
_cell.length_b   1.000
_cell.length_c   1.000
_cell.angle_alpha   90.00
_cell.angle_beta   90.00
_cell.angle_gamma   90.00
#
_symmetry.space_group_name_H-M   'P 1'
#
loop_
_entity.id
_entity.type
_entity.pdbx_description
1 polymer ?
#
loop_
_entity_poly.entity_id
_entity_poly.type
_entity_poly.pdbx_seq_one_letter_code
_entity_poly.pdbx_strand_id
1 'polypeptide(L)'
;MVEVTVATVGTVAQIITDCTKTVVSTITQINEKTITAVTYTPPIVACTTVLPTAKSWADPVKDWISPGIDWIRPAKDLISPSINWIRPAKDCIALFTERFPWAESWLERSYFVLAPYLSAFNLPPGWALWLLSIPLLYLLATRHEESLDEIDEIHAQNFIAFRLAWCKVRSYRALAGLVEQWIYGRIPWGPWDASYIQHHWPDKRFMKRLIRCGIIPLDIREGGTVTYQEEEEATRGWRAAFPVIVKSRSRPYFEFLVIHPDAMRGMPRLNKARMRFLKDLSTQERFPITMVRFPDSALKEGTLEDCSLRTPTECLAVGKRSRLPFLLPFKSDFVRKAGGTLKDSETVPLHLKDHVQSPLNDMPLVACRDHTVIRVESLRGETERLDEFVYQIAFEAGLEDVWTEDEMIRAVAALCEHYGIELGSQVDGL
;
A
#
# COMPACT_ATOMS: atom_id res chain seq x y z
N MET A 1 22.12 -30.76 39.45
CA MET A 1 21.07 -30.57 38.43
C MET A 1 21.61 -30.19 37.05
N VAL A 2 22.81 -29.59 36.91
CA VAL A 2 23.44 -29.32 35.59
C VAL A 2 24.10 -30.57 34.97
N GLU A 3 24.58 -31.51 35.78
CA GLU A 3 25.24 -32.74 35.27
C GLU A 3 24.26 -33.77 34.67
N VAL A 4 22.99 -33.76 35.10
CA VAL A 4 21.95 -34.66 34.55
C VAL A 4 21.52 -34.21 33.15
N THR A 5 21.57 -32.91 32.87
CA THR A 5 21.20 -32.29 31.59
C THR A 5 22.24 -32.53 30.50
N VAL A 6 23.53 -32.49 30.83
CA VAL A 6 24.61 -32.80 29.87
C VAL A 6 24.60 -34.28 29.50
N ALA A 7 24.30 -35.17 30.45
CA ALA A 7 24.20 -36.60 30.20
C ALA A 7 23.02 -36.95 29.26
N THR A 8 21.87 -36.29 29.39
CA THR A 8 20.70 -36.55 28.53
C THR A 8 20.87 -36.00 27.11
N VAL A 9 21.45 -34.80 26.96
CA VAL A 9 21.77 -34.23 25.64
C VAL A 9 22.83 -35.07 24.93
N GLY A 10 23.86 -35.53 25.66
CA GLY A 10 24.86 -36.45 25.12
C GLY A 10 24.26 -37.77 24.65
N THR A 11 23.30 -38.32 25.41
CA THR A 11 22.65 -39.59 25.06
C THR A 11 21.78 -39.46 23.80
N VAL A 12 21.03 -38.37 23.65
CA VAL A 12 20.19 -38.13 22.46
C VAL A 12 21.05 -37.86 21.22
N ALA A 13 22.12 -37.07 21.35
CA ALA A 13 23.06 -36.83 20.24
C ALA A 13 23.76 -38.13 19.81
N GLN A 14 24.12 -39.00 20.76
CA GLN A 14 24.72 -40.30 20.48
C GLN A 14 23.74 -41.23 19.75
N ILE A 15 22.48 -41.31 20.19
CA ILE A 15 21.44 -42.12 19.53
C ILE A 15 21.21 -41.66 18.09
N ILE A 16 21.15 -40.35 17.85
CA ILE A 16 20.98 -39.79 16.50
C ILE A 16 22.20 -40.12 15.64
N THR A 17 23.42 -40.00 16.20
CA THR A 17 24.66 -40.30 15.48
C THR A 17 24.74 -41.79 15.11
N ASP A 18 24.35 -42.68 16.02
CA ASP A 18 24.36 -44.11 15.79
C ASP A 18 23.29 -44.53 14.78
N CYS A 19 22.07 -43.97 14.86
CA CYS A 19 21.04 -44.17 13.83
C CYS A 19 21.49 -43.68 12.45
N THR A 20 22.19 -42.55 12.39
CA THR A 20 22.70 -42.00 11.11
C THR A 20 23.79 -42.88 10.55
N LYS A 21 24.70 -43.39 11.38
CA LYS A 21 25.74 -44.35 10.97
C LYS A 21 25.14 -45.66 10.48
N THR A 22 24.10 -46.19 11.14
CA THR A 22 23.41 -47.40 10.70
C THR A 22 22.69 -47.19 9.37
N VAL A 23 22.03 -46.05 9.18
CA VAL A 23 21.36 -45.73 7.91
C VAL A 23 22.38 -45.57 6.78
N VAL A 24 23.48 -44.84 7.02
CA VAL A 24 24.54 -44.68 6.03
C VAL A 24 25.19 -46.02 5.72
N SER A 25 25.55 -46.84 6.72
CA SER A 25 26.15 -48.16 6.47
C SER A 25 25.20 -49.08 5.70
N THR A 26 23.90 -49.01 5.98
CA THR A 26 22.88 -49.80 5.27
C THR A 26 22.75 -49.35 3.82
N ILE A 27 22.77 -48.03 3.56
CA ILE A 27 22.74 -47.47 2.21
C ILE A 27 24.02 -47.81 1.45
N THR A 28 25.20 -47.71 2.08
CA THR A 28 26.48 -48.07 1.47
C THR A 28 26.53 -49.57 1.15
N GLN A 29 26.04 -50.44 2.04
CA GLN A 29 26.01 -51.88 1.83
C GLN A 29 25.00 -52.28 0.75
N ILE A 30 23.87 -51.56 0.62
CA ILE A 30 22.94 -51.70 -0.51
C ILE A 30 23.62 -51.25 -1.81
N ASN A 31 24.33 -50.13 -1.80
CA ASN A 31 24.98 -49.59 -2.99
C ASN A 31 26.15 -50.47 -3.46
N GLU A 32 26.97 -50.99 -2.55
CA GLU A 32 28.05 -51.93 -2.87
C GLU A 32 27.53 -53.26 -3.42
N LYS A 33 26.44 -53.81 -2.87
CA LYS A 33 25.76 -55.00 -3.42
C LYS A 33 25.13 -54.75 -4.78
N THR A 34 24.65 -53.53 -5.04
CA THR A 34 24.07 -53.13 -6.32
C THR A 34 25.16 -52.90 -7.38
N ILE A 35 26.32 -52.36 -6.99
CA ILE A 35 27.46 -52.12 -7.87
C ILE A 35 28.21 -53.42 -8.17
N THR A 36 28.40 -54.33 -7.21
CA THR A 36 28.99 -55.66 -7.47
C THR A 36 28.11 -56.54 -8.37
N ALA A 37 26.80 -56.32 -8.42
CA ALA A 37 25.90 -56.96 -9.39
C ALA A 37 26.02 -56.39 -10.82
N VAL A 38 26.60 -55.21 -10.99
CA VAL A 38 26.68 -54.49 -12.28
C VAL A 38 28.07 -54.56 -12.92
N THR A 39 29.14 -54.88 -12.18
CA THR A 39 30.53 -54.94 -12.71
C THR A 39 31.15 -56.34 -12.72
N TYR A 40 30.43 -57.36 -13.19
CA TYR A 40 31.05 -58.63 -13.61
C TYR A 40 30.74 -58.94 -15.07
N THR A 41 31.42 -58.25 -15.98
CA THR A 41 31.58 -58.65 -17.38
C THR A 41 33.04 -59.08 -17.61
N PRO A 42 33.33 -60.39 -17.73
CA PRO A 42 34.62 -60.83 -18.25
C PRO A 42 34.71 -60.50 -19.76
N PRO A 43 35.93 -60.41 -20.32
CA PRO A 43 36.12 -59.95 -21.69
C PRO A 43 35.57 -60.95 -22.70
N ILE A 44 34.89 -60.42 -23.71
CA ILE A 44 34.40 -61.15 -24.87
C ILE A 44 35.60 -61.68 -25.66
N VAL A 45 35.84 -62.98 -25.57
CA VAL A 45 36.49 -63.76 -26.63
C VAL A 45 35.46 -64.76 -27.16
N ALA A 46 35.39 -64.83 -28.47
CA ALA A 46 34.38 -65.49 -29.28
C ALA A 46 34.00 -66.91 -28.82
N CYS A 47 32.69 -67.17 -28.71
CA CYS A 47 32.10 -68.48 -29.02
C CYS A 47 30.58 -68.34 -29.25
N THR A 48 30.19 -68.17 -30.51
CA THR A 48 28.81 -68.30 -30.99
C THR A 48 28.38 -69.76 -30.95
N THR A 49 27.74 -70.18 -29.86
CA THR A 49 26.75 -71.28 -29.80
C THR A 49 26.34 -71.47 -28.34
N VAL A 50 25.24 -70.83 -27.92
CA VAL A 50 24.26 -71.21 -26.86
C VAL A 50 23.55 -69.90 -26.46
N LEU A 51 22.51 -69.51 -27.21
CA LEU A 51 21.73 -68.30 -26.96
C LEU A 51 20.20 -68.47 -26.77
N PRO A 52 19.56 -69.67 -26.72
CA PRO A 52 18.14 -69.72 -26.35
C PRO A 52 17.88 -69.77 -24.84
N THR A 53 18.84 -70.23 -24.01
CA THR A 53 18.54 -70.63 -22.61
C THR A 53 18.66 -69.52 -21.57
N ALA A 54 19.36 -68.41 -21.83
CA ALA A 54 19.48 -67.33 -20.86
C ALA A 54 18.24 -66.41 -20.80
N LYS A 55 17.51 -66.30 -21.92
CA LYS A 55 16.31 -65.44 -22.01
C LYS A 55 15.12 -66.03 -21.24
N SER A 56 15.00 -67.36 -21.16
CA SER A 56 13.90 -68.02 -20.44
C SER A 56 14.01 -67.93 -18.90
N TRP A 57 15.15 -67.52 -18.35
CA TRP A 57 15.34 -67.33 -16.91
C TRP A 57 15.28 -65.87 -16.47
N ALA A 58 15.40 -64.92 -17.40
CA ALA A 58 15.35 -63.48 -17.11
C ALA A 58 13.92 -62.97 -16.91
N ASP A 59 12.94 -63.52 -17.64
CA ASP A 59 11.55 -63.09 -17.58
C ASP A 59 10.87 -63.40 -16.23
N PRO A 60 11.03 -64.59 -15.61
CA PRO A 60 10.43 -64.90 -14.31
C PRO A 60 10.96 -64.03 -13.16
N VAL A 61 12.24 -63.62 -13.21
CA VAL A 61 12.87 -62.80 -12.17
C VAL A 61 12.36 -61.36 -12.23
N LYS A 62 12.08 -60.85 -13.44
CA LYS A 62 11.52 -59.51 -13.66
C LYS A 62 10.07 -59.42 -13.16
N ASP A 63 9.31 -60.50 -13.31
CA ASP A 63 7.94 -60.62 -12.79
C ASP A 63 7.90 -60.81 -11.27
N TRP A 64 8.95 -61.34 -10.65
CA TRP A 64 9.09 -61.44 -9.18
C TRP A 64 9.53 -60.13 -8.51
N ILE A 65 10.33 -59.30 -9.18
CA ILE A 65 10.86 -58.04 -8.62
C ILE A 65 9.88 -56.87 -8.77
N SER A 66 9.06 -56.86 -9.82
CA SER A 66 8.10 -55.79 -10.08
C SER A 66 7.12 -55.51 -8.92
N PRO A 67 6.53 -56.53 -8.25
CA PRO A 67 5.67 -56.30 -7.10
C PRO A 67 6.40 -55.62 -5.92
N GLY A 68 7.67 -55.94 -5.68
CA GLY A 68 8.44 -55.31 -4.59
C GLY A 68 8.70 -53.81 -4.82
N ILE A 69 8.95 -53.42 -6.06
CA ILE A 69 9.14 -52.01 -6.45
C ILE A 69 7.82 -51.23 -6.34
N ASP A 70 6.69 -51.86 -6.69
CA ASP A 70 5.36 -51.26 -6.58
C ASP A 70 4.88 -51.08 -5.13
N TRP A 71 5.45 -51.81 -4.17
CA TRP A 71 5.19 -51.61 -2.73
C TRP A 71 6.11 -50.56 -2.08
N ILE A 72 7.31 -50.35 -2.60
CA ILE A 72 8.28 -49.36 -2.06
C ILE A 72 7.94 -47.93 -2.51
N ARG A 73 7.37 -47.75 -3.72
CA ARG A 73 6.97 -46.44 -4.25
C ARG A 73 5.95 -45.70 -3.35
N PRO A 74 4.83 -46.33 -2.92
CA PRO A 74 3.85 -45.70 -2.04
C PRO A 74 4.44 -45.29 -0.69
N ALA A 75 5.37 -46.07 -0.13
CA ALA A 75 6.00 -45.73 1.15
C ALA A 75 6.91 -44.48 1.04
N LYS A 76 7.65 -44.34 -0.06
CA LYS A 76 8.46 -43.14 -0.35
C LYS A 76 7.58 -41.90 -0.60
N ASP A 77 6.44 -42.11 -1.26
CA ASP A 77 5.45 -41.06 -1.55
C ASP A 77 4.62 -40.67 -0.30
N LEU A 78 4.57 -41.52 0.74
CA LEU A 78 4.01 -41.23 2.07
C LEU A 78 5.00 -40.50 3.00
N ILE A 79 6.30 -40.80 2.89
CA ILE A 79 7.34 -40.20 3.75
C ILE A 79 7.78 -38.81 3.24
N SER A 80 7.83 -38.60 1.93
CA SER A 80 8.26 -37.31 1.33
C SER A 80 7.39 -36.11 1.73
N PRO A 81 6.04 -36.20 1.79
CA PRO A 81 5.20 -35.11 2.28
C PRO A 81 5.55 -34.76 3.73
N SER A 82 5.73 -35.76 4.59
CA SER A 82 6.00 -35.58 6.02
C SER A 82 7.31 -34.81 6.27
N ILE A 83 8.37 -35.10 5.50
CA ILE A 83 9.64 -34.37 5.56
C ILE A 83 9.47 -32.92 5.08
N ASN A 84 8.64 -32.70 4.05
CA ASN A 84 8.32 -31.37 3.53
C ASN A 84 7.45 -30.53 4.49
N TRP A 85 6.76 -31.13 5.47
CA TRP A 85 6.06 -30.43 6.55
C TRP A 85 6.96 -30.12 7.76
N ILE A 86 7.90 -31.01 8.08
CA ILE A 86 8.79 -30.88 9.25
C ILE A 86 9.82 -29.76 9.05
N ARG A 87 10.34 -29.59 7.84
CA ARG A 87 11.38 -28.58 7.56
C ARG A 87 10.88 -27.14 7.73
N PRO A 88 9.73 -26.73 7.13
CA PRO A 88 9.15 -25.41 7.37
C PRO A 88 8.73 -25.19 8.82
N ALA A 89 8.24 -26.23 9.51
CA ALA A 89 7.89 -26.11 10.92
C ALA A 89 9.13 -25.81 11.79
N LYS A 90 10.27 -26.45 11.50
CA LYS A 90 11.53 -26.18 12.19
C LYS A 90 12.04 -24.75 11.93
N ASP A 91 11.97 -24.32 10.67
CA ASP A 91 12.40 -22.97 10.28
C ASP A 91 11.49 -21.89 10.88
N CYS A 92 10.17 -22.13 10.94
CA CYS A 92 9.21 -21.27 11.65
C CYS A 92 9.48 -21.21 13.16
N ILE A 93 9.76 -22.36 13.81
CA ILE A 93 10.09 -22.39 15.24
C ILE A 93 11.39 -21.63 15.51
N ALA A 94 12.41 -21.76 14.64
CA ALA A 94 13.67 -21.05 14.79
C ALA A 94 13.51 -19.53 14.64
N LEU A 95 12.78 -19.07 13.61
CA LEU A 95 12.43 -17.65 13.43
C LEU A 95 11.61 -17.12 14.62
N PHE A 96 10.73 -17.95 15.17
CA PHE A 96 9.91 -17.62 16.33
C PHE A 96 10.75 -17.47 17.60
N THR A 97 11.65 -18.41 17.91
CA THR A 97 12.53 -18.34 19.08
C THR A 97 13.58 -17.23 18.96
N GLU A 98 14.03 -16.91 17.75
CA GLU A 98 14.91 -15.77 17.49
C GLU A 98 14.21 -14.44 17.76
N ARG A 99 12.96 -14.29 17.32
CA ARG A 99 12.18 -13.06 17.54
C ARG A 99 11.62 -12.94 18.96
N PHE A 100 11.39 -14.06 19.64
CA PHE A 100 10.83 -14.11 20.99
C PHE A 100 11.65 -15.05 21.89
N PRO A 101 12.70 -14.55 22.56
CA PRO A 101 13.58 -15.38 23.38
C PRO A 101 12.89 -16.14 24.53
N TRP A 102 11.72 -15.66 24.98
CA TRP A 102 10.92 -16.34 26.01
C TRP A 102 10.16 -17.57 25.49
N ALA A 103 10.00 -17.71 24.16
CA ALA A 103 9.25 -18.80 23.52
C ALA A 103 9.88 -20.17 23.77
N GLU A 104 11.21 -20.24 23.82
CA GLU A 104 11.95 -21.49 24.04
C GLU A 104 11.63 -22.06 25.43
N SER A 105 11.74 -21.24 26.47
CA SER A 105 11.39 -21.65 27.84
C SER A 105 9.91 -22.01 27.99
N TRP A 106 9.02 -21.35 27.24
CA TRP A 106 7.59 -21.68 27.25
C TRP A 106 7.30 -23.02 26.55
N LEU A 107 7.91 -23.30 25.40
CA LEU A 107 7.78 -24.57 24.67
C LEU A 107 8.30 -25.74 25.49
N GLU A 108 9.45 -25.58 26.15
CA GLU A 108 10.01 -26.60 27.04
C GLU A 108 9.06 -26.90 28.21
N ARG A 109 8.60 -25.87 28.93
CA ARG A 109 7.66 -26.07 30.06
C ARG A 109 6.35 -26.70 29.61
N SER A 110 5.82 -26.27 28.46
CA SER A 110 4.57 -26.78 27.92
C SER A 110 4.71 -28.25 27.49
N TYR A 111 5.84 -28.62 26.89
CA TYR A 111 6.15 -30.01 26.56
C TYR A 111 6.25 -30.89 27.81
N PHE A 112 6.95 -30.42 28.86
CA PHE A 112 7.07 -31.17 30.12
C PHE A 112 5.71 -31.41 30.80
N VAL A 113 4.80 -30.44 30.75
CA VAL A 113 3.45 -30.57 31.32
C VAL A 113 2.58 -31.51 30.48
N LEU A 114 2.72 -31.50 29.15
CA LEU A 114 1.88 -32.30 28.25
C LEU A 114 2.41 -33.71 27.97
N ALA A 115 3.71 -33.96 28.14
CA ALA A 115 4.34 -35.25 27.88
C ALA A 115 3.65 -36.45 28.56
N PRO A 116 3.24 -36.38 29.85
CA PRO A 116 2.52 -37.46 30.51
C PRO A 116 1.18 -37.77 29.84
N TYR A 117 0.44 -36.74 29.42
CA TYR A 117 -0.85 -36.87 28.77
C TYR A 117 -0.71 -37.43 27.35
N LEU A 118 0.28 -36.97 26.60
CA LEU A 118 0.57 -37.46 25.25
C LEU A 118 0.92 -38.95 25.26
N SER A 119 1.68 -39.39 26.27
CA SER A 119 2.01 -40.80 26.47
C SER A 119 0.78 -41.64 26.84
N ALA A 120 -0.18 -41.08 27.58
CA ALA A 120 -1.40 -41.77 27.98
C ALA A 120 -2.38 -42.01 26.81
N PHE A 121 -2.31 -41.20 25.75
CA PHE A 121 -3.19 -41.28 24.59
C PHE A 121 -2.57 -41.92 23.34
N ASN A 122 -1.32 -42.42 23.40
CA ASN A 122 -0.58 -42.98 22.25
C ASN A 122 -0.55 -42.03 21.02
N LEU A 123 -0.62 -40.71 21.24
CA LEU A 123 -0.58 -39.74 20.16
C LEU A 123 0.85 -39.59 19.64
N PRO A 124 1.08 -39.58 18.31
CA PRO A 124 2.40 -39.31 17.75
C PRO A 124 2.93 -37.95 18.24
N PRO A 125 4.24 -37.79 18.49
CA PRO A 125 4.83 -36.55 19.03
C PRO A 125 4.48 -35.28 18.22
N GLY A 126 4.18 -35.40 16.93
CA GLY A 126 3.74 -34.28 16.09
C GLY A 126 2.38 -33.68 16.47
N TRP A 127 1.48 -34.45 17.10
CA TRP A 127 0.17 -33.95 17.52
C TRP A 127 0.26 -33.00 18.72
N ALA A 128 1.25 -33.20 19.59
CA ALA A 128 1.54 -32.29 20.69
C ALA A 128 1.88 -30.88 20.20
N LEU A 129 2.76 -30.81 19.18
CA LEU A 129 3.17 -29.56 18.57
C LEU A 129 2.00 -28.87 17.88
N TRP A 130 1.13 -29.64 17.22
CA TRP A 130 -0.10 -29.12 16.62
C TRP A 130 -1.06 -28.56 17.67
N LEU A 131 -1.34 -29.32 18.73
CA LEU A 131 -2.23 -28.89 19.81
C LEU A 131 -1.68 -27.69 20.60
N LEU A 132 -0.35 -27.55 20.70
CA LEU A 132 0.30 -26.37 21.30
C LEU A 132 0.36 -25.16 20.36
N SER A 133 0.45 -25.40 19.05
CA SER A 133 0.49 -24.32 18.06
C SER A 133 -0.82 -23.56 17.95
N ILE A 134 -1.97 -24.21 18.18
CA ILE A 134 -3.29 -23.55 18.07
C ILE A 134 -3.47 -22.47 19.15
N PRO A 135 -3.29 -22.73 20.46
CA PRO A 135 -3.34 -21.70 21.49
C PRO A 135 -2.26 -20.63 21.31
N LEU A 136 -1.07 -21.00 20.84
CA LEU A 136 0.00 -20.05 20.58
C LEU A 136 -0.34 -19.11 19.41
N LEU A 137 -0.83 -19.63 18.30
CA LEU A 137 -1.31 -18.83 17.16
C LEU A 137 -2.49 -17.95 17.56
N TYR A 138 -3.39 -18.44 18.41
CA TYR A 138 -4.46 -17.63 18.97
C TYR A 138 -3.94 -16.51 19.88
N LEU A 139 -2.97 -16.78 20.74
CA LEU A 139 -2.33 -15.77 21.60
C LEU A 139 -1.54 -14.74 20.77
N LEU A 140 -0.89 -15.18 19.69
CA LEU A 140 -0.21 -14.27 18.76
C LEU A 140 -1.20 -13.43 17.95
N ALA A 141 -2.31 -14.01 17.50
CA ALA A 141 -3.36 -13.29 16.79
C ALA A 141 -4.00 -12.23 17.69
N THR A 142 -4.35 -12.58 18.92
CA THR A 142 -4.91 -11.63 19.91
C THR A 142 -3.92 -10.55 20.29
N ARG A 143 -2.64 -10.88 20.53
CA ARG A 143 -1.60 -9.86 20.79
C ARG A 143 -1.31 -8.99 19.58
N HIS A 144 -1.41 -9.54 18.36
CA HIS A 144 -1.27 -8.77 17.14
C HIS A 144 -2.45 -7.81 16.96
N GLU A 145 -3.68 -8.26 17.26
CA GLU A 145 -4.90 -7.43 17.27
C GLU A 145 -4.78 -6.31 18.31
N GLU A 146 -4.36 -6.59 19.55
CA GLU A 146 -4.10 -5.56 20.57
C GLU A 146 -3.03 -4.54 20.12
N SER A 147 -1.97 -5.01 19.45
CA SER A 147 -0.94 -4.11 18.91
C SER A 147 -1.45 -3.27 17.73
N LEU A 148 -2.39 -3.79 16.93
CA LEU A 148 -3.02 -3.04 15.85
C LEU A 148 -3.98 -2.00 16.43
N ASP A 149 -4.74 -2.36 17.47
CA ASP A 149 -5.63 -1.44 18.19
C ASP A 149 -4.84 -0.28 18.82
N GLU A 150 -3.67 -0.55 19.42
CA GLU A 150 -2.80 0.50 19.97
C GLU A 150 -2.28 1.43 18.87
N ILE A 151 -1.87 0.88 17.72
CA ILE A 151 -1.43 1.64 16.56
C ILE A 151 -2.58 2.49 16.00
N ASP A 152 -3.78 1.92 15.89
CA ASP A 152 -4.98 2.60 15.41
C ASP A 152 -5.42 3.70 16.37
N GLU A 153 -5.29 3.50 17.68
CA GLU A 153 -5.55 4.53 18.68
C GLU A 153 -4.57 5.69 18.55
N ILE A 154 -3.27 5.41 18.42
CA ILE A 154 -2.25 6.44 18.19
C ILE A 154 -2.52 7.19 16.88
N HIS A 155 -2.89 6.49 15.81
CA HIS A 155 -3.25 7.11 14.54
C HIS A 155 -4.53 7.95 14.66
N ALA A 156 -5.53 7.51 15.40
CA ALA A 156 -6.76 8.26 15.65
C ALA A 156 -6.49 9.53 16.48
N GLN A 157 -5.65 9.45 17.51
CA GLN A 157 -5.24 10.61 18.30
C GLN A 157 -4.47 11.62 17.45
N ASN A 158 -3.48 11.15 16.68
CA ASN A 158 -2.73 12.00 15.74
C ASN A 158 -3.63 12.61 14.69
N PHE A 159 -4.59 11.85 14.15
CA PHE A 159 -5.58 12.33 13.20
C PHE A 159 -6.40 13.49 13.76
N ILE A 160 -6.91 13.36 15.00
CA ILE A 160 -7.66 14.42 15.68
C ILE A 160 -6.77 15.65 15.89
N ALA A 161 -5.54 15.46 16.34
CA ALA A 161 -4.61 16.56 16.60
C ALA A 161 -4.24 17.32 15.31
N PHE A 162 -3.93 16.62 14.21
CA PHE A 162 -3.71 17.24 12.91
C PHE A 162 -4.94 17.98 12.42
N ARG A 163 -6.13 17.39 12.56
CA ARG A 163 -7.39 18.06 12.18
C ARG A 163 -7.55 19.38 12.94
N LEU A 164 -7.28 19.40 14.24
CA LEU A 164 -7.29 20.63 15.04
C LEU A 164 -6.24 21.64 14.55
N ALA A 165 -5.03 21.18 14.23
CA ALA A 165 -3.96 22.04 13.71
C ALA A 165 -4.36 22.72 12.39
N TRP A 166 -4.96 21.98 11.45
CA TRP A 166 -5.52 22.53 10.21
C TRP A 166 -6.64 23.54 10.48
N CYS A 167 -7.58 23.22 11.37
CA CYS A 167 -8.70 24.11 11.70
C CYS A 167 -8.28 25.39 12.43
N LYS A 168 -7.12 25.40 13.08
CA LYS A 168 -6.65 26.54 13.87
C LYS A 168 -5.48 27.28 13.24
N VAL A 169 -5.05 26.89 12.04
CA VAL A 169 -3.98 27.56 11.32
C VAL A 169 -4.35 29.03 11.06
N ARG A 170 -3.50 29.96 11.50
CA ARG A 170 -3.73 31.42 11.36
C ARG A 170 -2.81 32.09 10.34
N SER A 171 -1.81 31.37 9.85
CA SER A 171 -0.75 31.89 8.99
C SER A 171 -0.68 31.08 7.71
N TYR A 172 -0.64 31.74 6.56
CA TYR A 172 -0.48 31.07 5.26
C TYR A 172 0.83 30.32 5.15
N ARG A 173 1.87 30.77 5.84
CA ARG A 173 3.15 30.05 5.92
C ARG A 173 2.98 28.68 6.58
N ALA A 174 2.25 28.62 7.68
CA ALA A 174 1.96 27.36 8.37
C ALA A 174 1.02 26.47 7.53
N LEU A 175 0.02 27.07 6.88
CA LEU A 175 -0.87 26.37 5.96
C LEU A 175 -0.08 25.75 4.80
N ALA A 176 0.76 26.52 4.12
CA ALA A 176 1.60 26.07 3.03
C ALA A 176 2.54 24.93 3.47
N GLY A 177 3.15 25.06 4.65
CA GLY A 177 3.97 24.00 5.23
C GLY A 177 3.18 22.72 5.51
N LEU A 178 1.97 22.80 6.08
CA LEU A 178 1.10 21.64 6.30
C LEU A 178 0.73 20.95 4.98
N VAL A 179 0.36 21.73 3.96
CA VAL A 179 0.05 21.24 2.62
C VAL A 179 1.24 20.53 2.01
N GLU A 180 2.44 21.11 2.13
CA GLU A 180 3.67 20.47 1.68
C GLU A 180 3.89 19.14 2.40
N GLN A 181 3.91 19.12 3.74
CA GLN A 181 4.13 17.86 4.49
C GLN A 181 3.10 16.79 4.10
N TRP A 182 1.85 17.19 3.85
CA TRP A 182 0.79 16.28 3.48
C TRP A 182 0.95 15.74 2.05
N ILE A 183 1.25 16.57 1.06
CA ILE A 183 1.48 16.10 -0.33
C ILE A 183 2.68 15.15 -0.43
N TYR A 184 3.65 15.31 0.45
CA TYR A 184 4.79 14.41 0.58
C TYR A 184 4.51 13.17 1.44
N GLY A 185 3.28 12.99 1.95
CA GLY A 185 2.88 11.82 2.74
C GLY A 185 3.50 11.77 4.13
N ARG A 186 4.01 12.89 4.64
CA ARG A 186 4.63 12.98 5.97
C ARG A 186 3.60 13.22 7.08
N ILE A 187 2.43 13.74 6.73
CA ILE A 187 1.27 13.78 7.62
C ILE A 187 0.12 12.96 7.03
N PRO A 188 -0.61 12.21 7.86
CA PRO A 188 -1.57 11.20 7.40
C PRO A 188 -2.88 11.81 6.87
N TRP A 189 -3.17 13.08 7.20
CA TRP A 189 -4.45 13.69 6.88
C TRP A 189 -4.32 15.16 6.46
N GLY A 190 -5.19 15.54 5.54
CA GLY A 190 -5.36 16.91 5.06
C GLY A 190 -6.84 17.18 4.73
N PRO A 191 -7.22 18.46 4.62
CA PRO A 191 -8.61 18.88 4.50
C PRO A 191 -9.20 18.67 3.10
N TRP A 192 -8.43 18.27 2.11
CA TRP A 192 -8.95 17.91 0.79
C TRP A 192 -8.44 16.53 0.37
N ASP A 193 -8.96 15.97 -0.72
CA ASP A 193 -8.47 14.70 -1.25
C ASP A 193 -7.29 14.96 -2.20
N ALA A 194 -6.06 14.84 -1.70
CA ALA A 194 -4.84 14.81 -2.52
C ALA A 194 -4.16 13.44 -2.48
N SER A 195 -4.90 12.38 -2.18
CA SER A 195 -4.38 11.01 -2.19
C SER A 195 -3.75 10.67 -3.54
N TYR A 196 -4.35 11.15 -4.64
CA TYR A 196 -3.77 11.00 -5.97
C TYR A 196 -2.40 11.67 -6.08
N ILE A 197 -2.26 12.90 -5.57
CA ILE A 197 -0.99 13.64 -5.58
C ILE A 197 0.08 12.90 -4.77
N GLN A 198 -0.30 12.38 -3.61
CA GLN A 198 0.62 11.67 -2.72
C GLN A 198 1.18 10.41 -3.38
N HIS A 199 0.31 9.57 -3.94
CA HIS A 199 0.67 8.20 -4.36
C HIS A 199 1.02 8.07 -5.85
N HIS A 200 0.44 8.92 -6.71
CA HIS A 200 0.52 8.74 -8.16
C HIS A 200 1.34 9.82 -8.87
N TRP A 201 1.61 10.96 -8.23
CA TRP A 201 2.38 12.04 -8.85
C TRP A 201 3.89 11.84 -8.61
N PRO A 202 4.67 11.45 -9.65
CA PRO A 202 6.03 10.93 -9.46
C PRO A 202 7.05 12.02 -9.11
N ASP A 203 6.86 13.24 -9.60
CA ASP A 203 7.78 14.36 -9.41
C ASP A 203 7.03 15.59 -8.90
N LYS A 204 7.25 15.93 -7.64
CA LYS A 204 6.56 17.02 -6.93
C LYS A 204 7.37 18.33 -6.94
N ARG A 205 8.46 18.44 -7.72
CA ARG A 205 9.34 19.62 -7.69
C ARG A 205 8.61 20.93 -8.04
N PHE A 206 7.74 20.90 -9.03
CA PHE A 206 6.98 22.08 -9.47
C PHE A 206 5.92 22.44 -8.44
N MET A 207 5.23 21.45 -7.88
CA MET A 207 4.30 21.65 -6.77
C MET A 207 4.98 22.29 -5.55
N LYS A 208 6.18 21.81 -5.18
CA LYS A 208 6.97 22.39 -4.08
C LYS A 208 7.24 23.87 -4.31
N ARG A 209 7.60 24.25 -5.53
CA ARG A 209 7.84 25.65 -5.92
C ARG A 209 6.54 26.46 -5.94
N LEU A 210 5.46 25.92 -6.48
CA LEU A 210 4.15 26.56 -6.48
C LEU A 210 3.67 26.87 -5.05
N ILE A 211 3.82 25.92 -4.12
CA ILE A 211 3.47 26.11 -2.70
C ILE A 211 4.25 27.29 -2.11
N ARG A 212 5.56 27.38 -2.39
CA ARG A 212 6.41 28.50 -1.95
C ARG A 212 6.01 29.83 -2.55
N CYS A 213 5.49 29.85 -3.78
CA CYS A 213 4.95 31.05 -4.42
C CYS A 213 3.57 31.48 -3.87
N GLY A 214 2.99 30.72 -2.93
CA GLY A 214 1.65 30.96 -2.39
C GLY A 214 0.52 30.40 -3.26
N ILE A 215 0.84 29.39 -4.09
CA ILE A 215 -0.11 28.63 -4.90
C ILE A 215 -0.30 27.26 -4.23
N ILE A 216 -1.47 27.04 -3.64
CA ILE A 216 -1.78 25.86 -2.84
C ILE A 216 -2.49 24.82 -3.73
N PRO A 217 -1.85 23.70 -4.11
CA PRO A 217 -2.49 22.64 -4.87
C PRO A 217 -3.62 21.98 -4.07
N LEU A 218 -4.78 21.82 -4.72
CA LEU A 218 -5.98 21.19 -4.15
C LEU A 218 -6.17 19.77 -4.70
N ASP A 219 -6.15 19.60 -6.02
CA ASP A 219 -6.26 18.28 -6.65
C ASP A 219 -5.55 18.33 -8.01
N ILE A 220 -4.83 17.27 -8.38
CA ILE A 220 -4.29 17.12 -9.74
C ILE A 220 -4.60 15.73 -10.23
N ARG A 221 -5.02 15.59 -11.48
CA ARG A 221 -5.30 14.30 -12.11
C ARG A 221 -4.74 14.27 -13.51
N GLU A 222 -4.11 13.17 -13.90
CA GLU A 222 -3.69 12.92 -15.30
C GLU A 222 -4.87 12.56 -16.21
N GLY A 223 -6.07 12.41 -15.66
CA GLY A 223 -7.22 11.91 -16.40
C GLY A 223 -7.10 10.44 -16.75
N GLY A 224 -7.70 10.04 -17.87
CA GLY A 224 -7.67 8.66 -18.35
C GLY A 224 -8.85 7.83 -17.87
N THR A 225 -8.76 6.51 -18.01
CA THR A 225 -9.83 5.57 -17.67
C THR A 225 -9.40 4.69 -16.50
N VAL A 226 -10.09 4.82 -15.37
CA VAL A 226 -9.83 4.03 -14.17
C VAL A 226 -11.06 3.18 -13.87
N THR A 227 -10.82 1.90 -13.56
CA THR A 227 -11.85 1.01 -13.04
C THR A 227 -11.56 0.76 -11.58
N TYR A 228 -12.50 1.10 -10.71
CA TYR A 228 -12.35 0.94 -9.26
C TYR A 228 -13.66 0.43 -8.67
N GLN A 229 -13.56 -0.15 -7.47
CA GLN A 229 -14.71 -0.55 -6.68
C GLN A 229 -15.19 0.67 -5.89
N GLU A 230 -16.47 1.02 -6.05
CA GLU A 230 -17.10 2.08 -5.29
C GLU A 230 -17.64 1.50 -3.99
N GLU A 231 -17.20 2.06 -2.87
CA GLU A 231 -17.76 1.75 -1.56
C GLU A 231 -19.18 2.33 -1.48
N GLU A 232 -20.20 1.49 -1.64
CA GLU A 232 -21.56 1.86 -1.24
C GLU A 232 -21.67 1.72 0.27
N GLU A 233 -22.30 2.70 0.95
CA GLU A 233 -22.81 2.51 2.31
C GLU A 233 -23.56 1.19 2.35
N ALA A 234 -23.15 0.28 3.24
CA ALA A 234 -23.53 -1.13 3.21
C ALA A 234 -25.05 -1.31 3.13
N THR A 235 -25.57 -1.49 1.91
CA THR A 235 -27.00 -1.71 1.72
C THR A 235 -27.34 -3.11 2.21
N ARG A 236 -28.16 -3.21 3.27
CA ARG A 236 -28.56 -4.50 3.84
C ARG A 236 -29.14 -5.43 2.77
N GLY A 237 -28.77 -6.71 2.84
CA GLY A 237 -29.33 -7.80 2.01
C GLY A 237 -28.36 -8.35 0.97
N TRP A 238 -28.87 -9.20 0.07
CA TRP A 238 -28.08 -9.83 -1.02
C TRP A 238 -27.36 -8.82 -1.92
N ARG A 239 -27.82 -7.56 -1.89
CA ARG A 239 -27.20 -6.44 -2.59
C ARG A 239 -25.80 -6.09 -2.07
N ALA A 240 -25.47 -6.43 -0.82
CA ALA A 240 -24.12 -6.28 -0.27
C ALA A 240 -23.13 -7.31 -0.82
N ALA A 241 -23.60 -8.43 -1.38
CA ALA A 241 -22.73 -9.51 -1.85
C ALA A 241 -21.98 -9.17 -3.15
N PHE A 242 -22.40 -8.13 -3.88
CA PHE A 242 -21.77 -7.74 -5.15
C PHE A 242 -21.29 -6.29 -5.07
N PRO A 243 -19.97 -6.07 -5.11
CA PRO A 243 -19.44 -4.72 -5.11
C PRO A 243 -19.88 -3.96 -6.37
N VAL A 244 -20.11 -2.67 -6.21
CA VAL A 244 -20.35 -1.80 -7.36
C VAL A 244 -19.01 -1.46 -7.99
N ILE A 245 -18.85 -1.82 -9.26
CA ILE A 245 -17.66 -1.48 -10.04
C ILE A 245 -17.99 -0.27 -10.90
N VAL A 246 -17.12 0.72 -10.85
CA VAL A 246 -17.22 1.94 -11.64
C VAL A 246 -16.03 2.03 -12.58
N LYS A 247 -16.32 2.14 -13.88
CA LYS A 247 -15.32 2.51 -14.89
C LYS A 247 -15.50 3.98 -15.19
N SER A 248 -14.63 4.83 -14.66
CA SER A 248 -14.66 6.27 -14.86
C SER A 248 -13.64 6.69 -15.90
N ARG A 249 -14.05 7.54 -16.83
CA ARG A 249 -13.17 8.28 -17.74
C ARG A 249 -13.15 9.74 -17.27
N SER A 250 -11.98 10.20 -16.85
CA SER A 250 -11.78 11.56 -16.36
C SER A 250 -10.85 12.36 -17.26
N ARG A 251 -11.06 13.67 -17.33
CA ARG A 251 -10.16 14.61 -17.98
C ARG A 251 -8.98 14.91 -17.05
N PRO A 252 -7.78 15.13 -17.59
CA PRO A 252 -6.70 15.69 -16.82
C PRO A 252 -7.06 17.12 -16.39
N TYR A 253 -6.84 17.43 -15.12
CA TYR A 253 -7.02 18.77 -14.59
C TYR A 253 -6.07 19.03 -13.42
N PHE A 254 -5.84 20.30 -13.13
CA PHE A 254 -5.13 20.76 -11.96
C PHE A 254 -5.93 21.88 -11.28
N GLU A 255 -6.38 21.61 -10.05
CA GLU A 255 -7.09 22.52 -9.17
C GLU A 255 -6.12 23.05 -8.11
N PHE A 256 -6.08 24.37 -7.95
CA PHE A 256 -5.24 25.02 -6.96
C PHE A 256 -5.86 26.34 -6.48
N LEU A 257 -5.42 26.78 -5.32
CA LEU A 257 -5.82 28.01 -4.67
C LEU A 257 -4.68 29.03 -4.75
N VAL A 258 -5.02 30.26 -5.12
CA VAL A 258 -4.13 31.41 -5.13
C VAL A 258 -4.57 32.39 -4.05
N ILE A 259 -3.69 32.68 -3.10
CA ILE A 259 -3.98 33.59 -1.98
C ILE A 259 -3.93 35.04 -2.47
N HIS A 260 -4.98 35.84 -2.24
CA HIS A 260 -5.05 37.21 -2.77
C HIS A 260 -4.12 38.18 -2.01
N PRO A 261 -3.59 39.22 -2.69
CA PRO A 261 -2.85 40.35 -2.13
C PRO A 261 -3.29 40.90 -0.77
N ASP A 262 -4.59 41.07 -0.57
CA ASP A 262 -5.15 41.72 0.61
C ASP A 262 -4.96 40.88 1.88
N ALA A 263 -4.81 39.56 1.70
CA ALA A 263 -4.48 38.62 2.75
C ALA A 263 -2.98 38.65 3.13
N MET A 264 -2.13 39.21 2.26
CA MET A 264 -0.68 39.34 2.41
C MET A 264 -0.24 40.81 2.53
N ARG A 265 -0.87 41.54 3.45
CA ARG A 265 -0.53 42.93 3.73
C ARG A 265 0.98 43.07 4.02
N GLY A 266 1.66 43.92 3.25
CA GLY A 266 3.08 44.24 3.43
C GLY A 266 4.01 43.82 2.28
N MET A 267 3.52 43.11 1.26
CA MET A 267 4.36 42.62 0.14
C MET A 267 3.87 43.12 -1.25
N PRO A 268 3.95 44.42 -1.54
CA PRO A 268 3.38 45.00 -2.78
C PRO A 268 4.02 44.47 -4.07
N ARG A 269 5.30 44.07 -4.04
CA ARG A 269 5.98 43.46 -5.21
C ARG A 269 5.35 42.12 -5.61
N LEU A 270 5.09 41.26 -4.63
CA LEU A 270 4.47 39.94 -4.85
C LEU A 270 3.03 40.08 -5.37
N ASN A 271 2.32 41.12 -4.93
CA ASN A 271 0.96 41.39 -5.39
C ASN A 271 0.93 41.71 -6.88
N LYS A 272 1.88 42.51 -7.38
CA LYS A 272 1.99 42.82 -8.81
C LYS A 272 2.28 41.56 -9.64
N ALA A 273 3.23 40.73 -9.20
CA ALA A 273 3.56 39.47 -9.87
C ALA A 273 2.36 38.50 -9.89
N ARG A 274 1.60 38.41 -8.80
CA ARG A 274 0.42 37.56 -8.72
C ARG A 274 -0.73 38.03 -9.60
N MET A 275 -1.01 39.33 -9.63
CA MET A 275 -2.03 39.88 -10.55
C MET A 275 -1.62 39.65 -12.01
N ARG A 276 -0.32 39.76 -12.31
CA ARG A 276 0.21 39.41 -13.62
C ARG A 276 0.04 37.92 -13.91
N PHE A 277 0.33 37.04 -12.96
CA PHE A 277 0.11 35.59 -13.10
C PHE A 277 -1.34 35.26 -13.40
N LEU A 278 -2.30 35.80 -12.65
CA LEU A 278 -3.73 35.57 -12.89
C LEU A 278 -4.14 36.05 -14.28
N LYS A 279 -3.62 37.20 -14.73
CA LYS A 279 -3.87 37.74 -16.07
C LYS A 279 -3.22 36.89 -17.18
N ASP A 280 -1.96 36.55 -17.03
CA ASP A 280 -1.21 35.75 -18.02
C ASP A 280 -1.85 34.35 -18.12
N LEU A 281 -2.29 33.80 -16.98
CA LEU A 281 -3.05 32.58 -16.91
C LEU A 281 -4.43 32.75 -17.57
N SER A 282 -5.20 33.81 -17.36
CA SER A 282 -6.52 33.94 -18.02
C SER A 282 -6.46 34.30 -19.51
N THR A 283 -5.33 34.84 -19.99
CA THR A 283 -5.15 35.24 -21.40
C THR A 283 -4.56 34.15 -22.29
N GLN A 284 -4.00 33.08 -21.71
CA GLN A 284 -3.48 31.96 -22.50
C GLN A 284 -4.61 31.15 -23.16
N GLU A 285 -4.33 30.60 -24.36
CA GLU A 285 -5.31 29.89 -25.19
C GLU A 285 -5.06 28.36 -25.27
N ARG A 286 -4.02 27.83 -24.61
CA ARG A 286 -3.65 26.39 -24.64
C ARG A 286 -4.64 25.53 -23.86
N PHE A 287 -4.93 25.92 -22.62
CA PHE A 287 -5.77 25.14 -21.71
C PHE A 287 -7.03 25.90 -21.32
N PRO A 288 -8.21 25.27 -21.25
CA PRO A 288 -9.36 25.90 -20.60
C PRO A 288 -9.09 26.15 -19.13
N ILE A 289 -9.51 27.32 -18.66
CA ILE A 289 -9.38 27.70 -17.26
C ILE A 289 -10.73 28.11 -16.69
N THR A 290 -10.99 27.70 -15.47
CA THR A 290 -12.08 28.22 -14.63
C THR A 290 -11.48 28.93 -13.44
N MET A 291 -11.79 30.23 -13.26
CA MET A 291 -11.36 31.00 -12.09
C MET A 291 -12.56 31.43 -11.25
N VAL A 292 -12.58 31.02 -9.98
CA VAL A 292 -13.61 31.39 -9.03
C VAL A 292 -12.97 32.18 -7.90
N ARG A 293 -13.37 33.43 -7.73
CA ARG A 293 -12.91 34.27 -6.63
C ARG A 293 -13.87 34.20 -5.46
N PHE A 294 -13.32 34.05 -4.27
CA PHE A 294 -14.02 34.08 -3.00
C PHE A 294 -13.56 35.33 -2.23
N PRO A 295 -14.39 36.39 -2.18
CA PRO A 295 -14.06 37.60 -1.41
C PRO A 295 -14.20 37.36 0.11
N ASP A 296 -13.63 38.28 0.92
CA ASP A 296 -13.29 38.23 2.37
C ASP A 296 -14.45 37.94 3.34
N SER A 297 -15.64 37.62 2.83
CA SER A 297 -16.78 37.24 3.65
C SER A 297 -17.17 35.80 3.35
N ALA A 298 -16.96 34.91 4.32
CA ALA A 298 -17.27 33.47 4.32
C ALA A 298 -18.73 33.10 3.92
N LEU A 299 -19.59 34.09 3.72
CA LEU A 299 -21.01 33.95 3.37
C LEU A 299 -21.35 34.36 1.93
N LYS A 300 -20.41 34.93 1.17
CA LYS A 300 -20.68 35.29 -0.23
C LYS A 300 -20.40 34.11 -1.14
N GLU A 301 -21.32 33.85 -2.06
CA GLU A 301 -21.09 32.93 -3.14
C GLU A 301 -19.86 33.39 -3.94
N GLY A 302 -18.97 32.45 -4.29
CA GLY A 302 -17.82 32.76 -5.13
C GLY A 302 -18.30 33.41 -6.44
N THR A 303 -17.62 34.46 -6.87
CA THR A 303 -17.87 35.10 -8.15
C THR A 303 -16.98 34.46 -9.19
N LEU A 304 -17.59 33.95 -10.26
CA LEU A 304 -16.84 33.50 -11.44
C LEU A 304 -16.23 34.74 -12.10
N GLU A 305 -14.91 34.88 -12.05
CA GLU A 305 -14.22 36.08 -12.58
C GLU A 305 -13.88 35.92 -14.06
N ASP A 306 -13.49 34.72 -14.50
CA ASP A 306 -13.06 34.51 -15.89
C ASP A 306 -13.12 33.03 -16.29
N CYS A 307 -13.51 32.78 -17.54
CA CYS A 307 -13.42 31.49 -18.21
C CYS A 307 -12.69 31.70 -19.54
N SER A 308 -11.40 31.42 -19.56
CA SER A 308 -10.63 31.46 -20.80
C SER A 308 -11.00 30.23 -21.64
N LEU A 309 -11.49 30.50 -22.85
CA LEU A 309 -12.20 29.55 -23.73
C LEU A 309 -13.57 29.16 -23.17
N ARG A 310 -14.54 28.94 -24.07
CA ARG A 310 -15.81 28.30 -23.70
C ARG A 310 -15.46 26.99 -23.00
N THR A 311 -15.45 26.99 -21.66
CA THR A 311 -15.29 25.79 -20.86
C THR A 311 -16.24 24.80 -21.48
N PRO A 312 -15.75 23.66 -22.00
CA PRO A 312 -16.67 22.70 -22.56
C PRO A 312 -17.71 22.45 -21.47
N THR A 313 -18.99 22.64 -21.80
CA THR A 313 -20.13 22.32 -20.92
C THR A 313 -20.20 20.83 -20.58
N GLU A 314 -19.13 20.13 -20.86
CA GLU A 314 -18.95 18.71 -20.78
C GLU A 314 -18.49 18.33 -19.37
N CYS A 315 -18.58 17.04 -19.10
CA CYS A 315 -18.29 16.46 -17.80
C CYS A 315 -16.78 16.27 -17.65
N LEU A 316 -16.23 16.59 -16.47
CA LEU A 316 -14.83 16.26 -16.14
C LEU A 316 -14.66 14.76 -16.05
N ALA A 317 -15.62 14.09 -15.42
CA ALA A 317 -15.62 12.66 -15.26
C ALA A 317 -16.97 12.13 -15.70
N VAL A 318 -16.93 11.26 -16.71
CA VAL A 318 -18.04 10.37 -17.05
C VAL A 318 -17.69 8.98 -16.55
N GLY A 319 -18.68 8.14 -16.32
CA GLY A 319 -18.40 6.76 -15.94
C GLY A 319 -19.53 5.82 -16.24
N LYS A 320 -19.26 4.53 -16.10
CA LYS A 320 -20.24 3.46 -16.17
C LYS A 320 -20.25 2.73 -14.84
N ARG A 321 -21.45 2.41 -14.34
CA ARG A 321 -21.66 1.76 -13.05
C ARG A 321 -22.31 0.41 -13.25
N SER A 322 -21.71 -0.65 -12.71
CA SER A 322 -22.27 -1.99 -12.76
C SER A 322 -21.82 -2.82 -11.58
N ARG A 323 -22.72 -3.65 -11.04
CA ARG A 323 -22.37 -4.68 -10.04
C ARG A 323 -21.72 -5.92 -10.65
N LEU A 324 -21.78 -6.03 -11.98
CA LEU A 324 -21.18 -7.11 -12.75
C LEU A 324 -20.19 -6.49 -13.75
N PRO A 325 -18.87 -6.73 -13.64
CA PRO A 325 -17.87 -6.03 -14.44
C PRO A 325 -18.05 -6.26 -15.94
N PHE A 326 -18.46 -7.46 -16.35
CA PHE A 326 -18.70 -7.79 -17.77
C PHE A 326 -19.87 -7.02 -18.39
N LEU A 327 -20.78 -6.44 -17.58
CA LEU A 327 -21.87 -5.60 -18.06
C LEU A 327 -21.46 -4.13 -18.25
N LEU A 328 -20.30 -3.70 -17.75
CA LEU A 328 -19.85 -2.30 -17.86
C LEU A 328 -19.87 -1.76 -19.30
N PRO A 329 -19.43 -2.49 -20.34
CA PRO A 329 -19.47 -1.98 -21.71
C PRO A 329 -20.87 -1.61 -22.20
N PHE A 330 -21.91 -2.31 -21.73
CA PHE A 330 -23.31 -2.14 -22.14
C PHE A 330 -24.08 -1.08 -21.35
N LYS A 331 -23.51 -0.56 -20.26
CA LYS A 331 -24.12 0.51 -19.48
C LYS A 331 -23.96 1.86 -20.19
N SER A 332 -24.94 2.74 -20.02
CA SER A 332 -24.84 4.13 -20.43
C SER A 332 -23.86 4.87 -19.53
N ASP A 333 -23.16 5.85 -20.10
CA ASP A 333 -22.34 6.75 -19.31
C ASP A 333 -23.25 7.63 -18.43
N PHE A 334 -22.84 7.84 -17.18
CA PHE A 334 -23.40 8.83 -16.28
C PHE A 334 -22.35 9.89 -15.96
N VAL A 335 -22.80 11.10 -15.67
CA VAL A 335 -21.94 12.21 -15.25
C VAL A 335 -21.56 12.00 -13.80
N ARG A 336 -20.27 11.78 -13.53
CA ARG A 336 -19.75 11.60 -12.17
C ARG A 336 -19.31 12.94 -11.55
N LYS A 337 -18.55 13.73 -12.31
CA LYS A 337 -18.10 15.07 -11.91
C LYS A 337 -18.39 16.03 -13.07
N ALA A 338 -19.28 16.98 -12.86
CA ALA A 338 -19.63 17.99 -13.87
C ALA A 338 -18.49 19.02 -14.01
N GLY A 339 -18.14 19.41 -15.24
CA GLY A 339 -17.06 20.37 -15.51
C GLY A 339 -17.40 21.80 -15.18
N GLY A 340 -18.60 22.21 -15.53
CA GLY A 340 -19.13 23.54 -15.25
C GLY A 340 -20.65 23.49 -15.19
N THR A 341 -21.26 24.59 -14.82
CA THR A 341 -22.69 24.69 -14.53
C THR A 341 -23.59 24.25 -15.65
N LEU A 342 -24.49 23.32 -15.32
CA LEU A 342 -25.68 23.05 -16.11
C LEU A 342 -26.58 24.29 -16.06
N LYS A 343 -26.49 25.10 -17.12
CA LYS A 343 -27.49 26.05 -17.63
C LYS A 343 -27.86 27.29 -16.82
N ASP A 344 -27.64 27.34 -15.50
CA ASP A 344 -27.90 28.56 -14.73
C ASP A 344 -26.59 29.30 -14.49
N SER A 345 -26.38 30.35 -15.27
CA SER A 345 -25.14 31.14 -15.47
C SER A 345 -24.49 31.77 -14.23
N GLU A 346 -24.97 31.47 -13.02
CA GLU A 346 -24.53 32.10 -11.77
C GLU A 346 -24.04 31.12 -10.71
N THR A 347 -24.24 29.81 -10.89
CA THR A 347 -23.79 28.86 -9.86
C THR A 347 -22.29 28.52 -10.05
N VAL A 348 -21.52 28.62 -8.98
CA VAL A 348 -20.14 28.11 -8.98
C VAL A 348 -20.19 26.58 -9.11
N PRO A 349 -19.28 25.94 -9.86
CA PRO A 349 -19.19 24.48 -9.86
C PRO A 349 -19.14 23.97 -8.41
N LEU A 350 -20.14 23.16 -8.02
CA LEU A 350 -20.32 22.74 -6.61
C LEU A 350 -19.02 22.17 -6.02
N HIS A 351 -18.26 21.41 -6.80
CA HIS A 351 -17.04 20.78 -6.31
C HIS A 351 -15.92 21.81 -6.02
N LEU A 352 -15.86 22.98 -6.68
CA LEU A 352 -14.87 24.02 -6.34
C LEU A 352 -15.25 24.69 -5.02
N LYS A 353 -16.56 24.85 -4.77
CA LYS A 353 -17.08 25.31 -3.47
C LYS A 353 -16.75 24.30 -2.37
N ASP A 354 -16.81 23.00 -2.64
CA ASP A 354 -16.57 21.96 -1.63
C ASP A 354 -15.16 22.01 -1.01
N HIS A 355 -14.15 22.47 -1.77
CA HIS A 355 -12.81 22.69 -1.23
C HIS A 355 -12.73 23.83 -0.20
N VAL A 356 -13.68 24.78 -0.23
CA VAL A 356 -13.68 26.00 0.58
C VAL A 356 -14.77 26.00 1.64
N GLN A 357 -15.94 25.43 1.34
CA GLN A 357 -17.18 25.55 2.11
C GLN A 357 -17.65 24.24 2.76
N SER A 358 -16.92 23.13 2.58
CA SER A 358 -17.34 21.88 3.21
C SER A 358 -17.40 22.06 4.74
N PRO A 359 -18.53 21.74 5.39
CA PRO A 359 -18.71 21.87 6.85
C PRO A 359 -17.79 20.92 7.63
N LEU A 360 -17.14 19.98 6.95
CA LEU A 360 -16.12 19.10 7.53
C LEU A 360 -14.70 19.71 7.42
N ASN A 361 -14.53 20.68 6.51
CA ASN A 361 -13.28 21.36 6.16
C ASN A 361 -13.27 22.79 6.71
N ASP A 362 -13.53 22.92 8.01
CA ASP A 362 -13.35 24.17 8.75
C ASP A 362 -11.88 24.58 8.66
N MET A 363 -11.49 25.23 7.57
CA MET A 363 -10.21 25.91 7.43
C MET A 363 -10.50 27.41 7.43
N PRO A 364 -10.61 28.02 8.63
CA PRO A 364 -11.03 29.41 8.75
C PRO A 364 -10.12 30.35 7.98
N LEU A 365 -8.83 30.02 7.85
CA LEU A 365 -7.90 30.86 7.11
C LEU A 365 -8.25 30.97 5.62
N VAL A 366 -8.72 29.87 5.00
CA VAL A 366 -9.16 29.89 3.60
C VAL A 366 -10.57 30.48 3.51
N ALA A 367 -11.49 30.05 4.38
CA ALA A 367 -12.88 30.51 4.36
C ALA A 367 -13.05 32.00 4.68
N CYS A 368 -12.18 32.59 5.50
CA CYS A 368 -12.30 33.97 5.96
C CYS A 368 -11.38 34.96 5.23
N ARG A 369 -10.80 34.59 4.09
CA ARG A 369 -9.85 35.45 3.38
C ARG A 369 -10.07 35.44 1.88
N ASP A 370 -9.76 36.56 1.23
CA ASP A 370 -9.74 36.64 -0.25
C ASP A 370 -8.81 35.59 -0.85
N HIS A 371 -9.36 34.74 -1.70
CA HIS A 371 -8.60 33.78 -2.49
C HIS A 371 -9.31 33.49 -3.82
N THR A 372 -8.54 32.97 -4.77
CA THR A 372 -9.05 32.52 -6.07
C THR A 372 -8.77 31.04 -6.21
N VAL A 373 -9.81 30.24 -6.41
CA VAL A 373 -9.67 28.83 -6.78
C VAL A 373 -9.66 28.75 -8.30
N ILE A 374 -8.64 28.10 -8.83
CA ILE A 374 -8.39 28.00 -10.26
C ILE A 374 -8.33 26.53 -10.64
N ARG A 375 -8.97 26.20 -11.75
CA ARG A 375 -8.80 24.92 -12.42
C ARG A 375 -8.24 25.13 -13.81
N VAL A 376 -7.20 24.39 -14.14
CA VAL A 376 -6.64 24.24 -15.49
C VAL A 376 -6.98 22.84 -16.01
N GLU A 377 -7.58 22.73 -17.19
CA GLU A 377 -7.99 21.45 -17.78
C GLU A 377 -7.20 21.15 -19.06
N SER A 378 -6.89 19.87 -19.33
CA SER A 378 -6.32 19.44 -20.62
C SER A 378 -7.35 18.71 -21.46
N LEU A 379 -7.81 19.32 -22.55
CA LEU A 379 -8.85 18.73 -23.42
C LEU A 379 -8.29 17.74 -24.45
N ARG A 380 -7.07 17.99 -24.92
CA ARG A 380 -6.52 17.33 -26.11
C ARG A 380 -5.57 16.18 -25.80
N GLY A 381 -5.51 15.74 -24.53
CA GLY A 381 -4.53 14.74 -24.11
C GLY A 381 -3.11 15.23 -24.38
N GLU A 382 -2.87 16.53 -24.18
CA GLU A 382 -1.55 17.12 -24.36
C GLU A 382 -0.56 16.43 -23.43
N THR A 383 0.67 16.24 -23.92
CA THR A 383 1.73 15.55 -23.19
C THR A 383 2.37 16.41 -22.10
N GLU A 384 2.05 17.70 -22.06
CA GLU A 384 2.60 18.62 -21.08
C GLU A 384 1.96 18.41 -19.71
N ARG A 385 2.79 18.44 -18.66
CA ARG A 385 2.33 18.30 -17.29
C ARG A 385 1.69 19.61 -16.82
N LEU A 386 0.49 19.52 -16.25
CA LEU A 386 -0.27 20.71 -15.85
C LEU A 386 0.40 21.51 -14.72
N ASP A 387 1.09 20.87 -13.79
CA ASP A 387 1.83 21.54 -12.71
C ASP A 387 3.05 22.31 -13.25
N GLU A 388 3.77 21.73 -14.20
CA GLU A 388 4.89 22.36 -14.91
C GLU A 388 4.41 23.57 -15.74
N PHE A 389 3.32 23.43 -16.47
CA PHE A 389 2.70 24.52 -17.22
C PHE A 389 2.32 25.70 -16.31
N VAL A 390 1.62 25.42 -15.19
CA VAL A 390 1.23 26.46 -14.24
C VAL A 390 2.44 27.12 -13.59
N TYR A 391 3.46 26.33 -13.25
CA TYR A 391 4.73 26.84 -12.73
C TYR A 391 5.44 27.77 -13.73
N GLN A 392 5.47 27.41 -15.02
CA GLN A 392 6.11 28.22 -16.05
C GLN A 392 5.43 29.59 -16.18
N ILE A 393 4.09 29.65 -16.20
CA ILE A 393 3.35 30.92 -16.21
C ILE A 393 3.62 31.71 -14.93
N ALA A 394 3.66 31.05 -13.77
CA ALA A 394 3.97 31.72 -12.51
C ALA A 394 5.38 32.35 -12.53
N PHE A 395 6.37 31.62 -13.03
CA PHE A 395 7.73 32.07 -13.16
C PHE A 395 7.85 33.26 -14.14
N GLU A 396 7.21 33.20 -15.30
CA GLU A 396 7.20 34.28 -16.30
C GLU A 396 6.50 35.55 -15.80
N ALA A 397 5.48 35.39 -14.96
CA ALA A 397 4.82 36.51 -14.28
C ALA A 397 5.70 37.17 -13.19
N GLY A 398 6.82 36.53 -12.83
CA GLY A 398 7.76 36.99 -11.80
C GLY A 398 7.32 36.62 -10.38
N LEU A 399 6.58 35.52 -10.19
CA LEU A 399 6.32 34.98 -8.86
C LEU A 399 7.61 34.39 -8.29
N GLU A 400 8.09 35.00 -7.21
CA GLU A 400 9.22 34.53 -6.42
C GLU A 400 8.75 33.68 -5.23
N ASP A 401 9.65 32.89 -4.65
CA ASP A 401 9.40 32.13 -3.41
C ASP A 401 9.02 33.13 -2.29
N VAL A 402 7.76 33.10 -1.84
CA VAL A 402 7.23 33.92 -0.74
C VAL A 402 7.78 33.42 0.59
N TRP A 403 7.90 32.11 0.74
CA TRP A 403 8.37 31.44 1.94
C TRP A 403 9.53 30.53 1.61
N THR A 404 10.55 30.57 2.47
CA THR A 404 11.63 29.58 2.42
C THR A 404 11.16 28.26 3.02
N GLU A 405 11.85 27.18 2.65
CA GLU A 405 11.59 25.84 3.21
C GLU A 405 11.68 25.85 4.75
N ASP A 406 12.75 26.42 5.28
CA ASP A 406 12.98 26.50 6.73
C ASP A 406 11.89 27.30 7.45
N GLU A 407 11.37 28.36 6.83
CA GLU A 407 10.28 29.14 7.40
C GLU A 407 9.00 28.32 7.52
N MET A 408 8.66 27.55 6.48
CA MET A 408 7.48 26.68 6.50
C MET A 408 7.65 25.54 7.50
N ILE A 409 8.82 24.89 7.53
CA ILE A 409 9.13 23.83 8.50
C ILE A 409 9.03 24.35 9.94
N ARG A 410 9.65 25.50 10.25
CA ARG A 410 9.55 26.11 11.59
C ARG A 410 8.11 26.47 11.95
N ALA A 411 7.32 26.94 10.99
CA ALA A 411 5.91 27.29 11.23
C ALA A 411 5.05 26.05 11.51
N VAL A 412 5.31 24.93 10.82
CA VAL A 412 4.64 23.65 11.09
C VAL A 412 5.10 23.06 12.41
N ALA A 413 6.40 23.08 12.71
CA ALA A 413 6.94 22.59 13.97
C ALA A 413 6.34 23.33 15.18
N ALA A 414 6.27 24.66 15.13
CA ALA A 414 5.64 25.46 16.18
C ALA A 414 4.14 25.15 16.33
N LEU A 415 3.45 24.84 15.23
CA LEU A 415 2.04 24.43 15.25
C LEU A 415 1.89 23.03 15.88
N CYS A 416 2.73 22.08 15.49
CA CYS A 416 2.76 20.73 16.04
C CYS A 416 3.06 20.74 17.54
N GLU A 417 4.06 21.50 17.98
CA GLU A 417 4.40 21.67 19.40
C GLU A 417 3.21 22.24 20.19
N HIS A 418 2.51 23.24 19.65
CA HIS A 418 1.34 23.83 20.30
C HIS A 418 0.18 22.83 20.49
N TYR A 419 0.02 21.87 19.58
CA TYR A 419 -1.02 20.83 19.64
C TYR A 419 -0.54 19.50 20.21
N GLY A 420 0.72 19.42 20.70
CA GLY A 420 1.30 18.18 21.21
C GLY A 420 1.46 17.08 20.17
N ILE A 421 1.63 17.45 18.89
CA ILE A 421 1.85 16.52 17.79
C ILE A 421 3.34 16.21 17.71
N GLU A 422 3.70 14.95 17.97
CA GLU A 422 5.04 14.46 17.69
C GLU A 422 5.16 14.20 16.18
N LEU A 423 5.86 15.08 15.47
CA LEU A 423 6.33 14.76 14.13
C LEU A 423 7.33 13.62 14.28
N GLY A 424 6.87 12.38 14.03
CA GLY A 424 7.70 11.20 14.19
C GLY A 424 9.06 11.40 13.55
N SER A 425 10.12 10.96 14.22
CA SER A 425 11.52 11.10 13.81
C SER A 425 11.86 10.47 12.45
N GLN A 426 10.88 9.89 11.74
CA GLN A 426 11.00 9.59 10.31
C GLN A 426 11.32 10.82 9.45
N VAL A 427 11.16 12.05 9.98
CA VAL A 427 11.61 13.26 9.29
C VAL A 427 13.15 13.40 9.30
N ASP A 428 13.87 12.76 10.22
CA ASP A 428 15.34 12.87 10.36
C ASP A 428 16.13 12.04 9.32
N GLY A 429 15.42 11.37 8.39
CA GLY A 429 16.01 10.62 7.26
C GLY A 429 16.19 11.41 5.96
N LEU A 430 16.04 12.74 6.00
CA LEU A 430 16.26 13.68 4.90
C LEU A 430 17.56 14.47 5.10
#